data_AF-A0A6P1TS04-F1
#
_entry.id   AF-A0A6P1TS04-F1
#
_cell.length_a   1.000
_cell.length_b   1.000
_cell.length_c   1.000
_cell.angle_alpha   90.00
_cell.angle_beta   90.00
_cell.angle_gamma   90.00
#
_symmetry.space_group_name_H-M   'P 1'
#
loop_
_entity.id
_entity.type
_entity.pdbx_description
1 polymer ?
#
loop_
_entity_poly.entity_id
_entity_poly.type
_entity_poly.pdbx_seq_one_letter_code
_entity_poly.pdbx_strand_id
1 'polypeptide(L)'
;MNYSINEKNKRNLVKLLTIFLVILILILLARYFYSLYSKKDNIQYSHNTSDKNQTFYVASDIHYLSEKLTDHGVAFEKYISSGDGKQLNYIDNILNAFITDIKKVKPDFLIISGDLTNNGEKESHLDLADKLKTIEKTVRQSL
;
A
#
# COMPACT_ATOMS: atom_id res chain seq x y z
N MET A 1 39.17 -67.62 -2.53
CA MET A 1 38.40 -67.87 -3.77
C MET A 1 37.94 -66.51 -4.28
N ASN A 2 38.71 -65.89 -5.17
CA ASN A 2 38.43 -64.52 -5.63
C ASN A 2 37.24 -64.55 -6.59
N TYR A 3 36.09 -64.03 -6.16
CA TYR A 3 34.94 -63.78 -7.03
C TYR A 3 35.34 -62.73 -8.08
N SER A 4 35.82 -63.19 -9.23
CA SER A 4 36.02 -62.35 -10.41
C SER A 4 34.64 -62.00 -10.96
N ILE A 5 34.07 -60.90 -10.47
CA ILE A 5 32.82 -60.36 -11.00
C ILE A 5 33.09 -60.04 -12.48
N ASN A 6 32.40 -60.77 -13.37
CA ASN A 6 32.48 -60.59 -14.82
C ASN A 6 32.36 -59.09 -15.16
N GLU A 7 33.37 -58.54 -15.85
CA GLU A 7 33.45 -57.13 -16.24
C GLU A 7 32.17 -56.63 -16.95
N LYS A 8 31.47 -57.53 -17.66
CA LYS A 8 30.17 -57.23 -18.29
C LYS A 8 29.07 -56.94 -17.25
N ASN A 9 29.03 -57.70 -16.14
CA ASN A 9 28.06 -57.49 -15.07
C ASN A 9 28.35 -56.20 -14.28
N LYS A 10 29.63 -55.87 -14.06
CA LYS A 10 30.01 -54.58 -13.47
C LYS A 10 29.57 -53.41 -14.35
N ARG A 11 29.83 -53.47 -15.66
CA ARG A 11 29.40 -52.43 -16.62
C ARG A 11 27.88 -52.25 -16.65
N ASN A 12 27.12 -53.34 -16.57
CA ASN A 12 25.66 -53.28 -16.53
C ASN A 12 25.13 -52.70 -15.20
N LEU A 13 25.76 -53.04 -14.07
CA LEU A 13 25.43 -52.48 -12.77
C LEU A 13 25.70 -50.96 -12.71
N VAL A 14 26.84 -50.52 -13.24
CA VAL A 14 27.17 -49.08 -13.34
C VAL A 14 26.15 -48.36 -14.22
N LYS A 15 25.76 -48.92 -15.37
CA LYS A 15 24.72 -48.34 -16.23
C LYS A 15 23.37 -48.20 -15.51
N LEU A 16 22.97 -49.23 -14.76
CA LEU A 16 21.72 -49.20 -13.99
C LEU A 16 21.75 -48.11 -12.90
N LEU A 17 22.86 -48.00 -12.18
CA LEU A 17 23.06 -46.95 -11.16
C LEU A 17 23.07 -45.55 -11.79
N THR A 18 23.69 -45.38 -12.97
CA THR A 18 23.66 -44.09 -13.67
C THR A 18 22.27 -43.71 -14.15
N ILE A 19 21.47 -44.66 -14.62
CA ILE A 19 20.08 -44.41 -15.04
C ILE A 19 19.25 -43.97 -13.83
N PHE A 20 19.40 -44.66 -12.70
CA PHE A 20 18.71 -44.30 -11.46
C PHE A 20 19.08 -42.90 -10.97
N LEU A 21 20.36 -42.53 -11.04
CA LEU A 21 20.85 -41.20 -10.66
C LEU A 21 20.24 -40.09 -11.56
N VAL A 22 20.17 -40.33 -12.87
CA VAL A 22 19.56 -39.37 -13.81
C VAL A 22 18.08 -39.18 -13.54
N ILE A 23 17.34 -40.27 -13.27
CA ILE A 23 15.92 -40.20 -12.92
C ILE A 23 15.72 -39.42 -11.62
N LEU A 24 16.56 -39.65 -10.61
CA LEU A 24 16.50 -38.92 -9.34
C LEU A 24 16.69 -37.41 -9.55
N ILE A 25 17.67 -37.01 -10.38
CA ILE A 25 17.92 -35.61 -10.71
C ILE A 25 16.71 -34.99 -11.43
N LEU A 26 16.12 -35.70 -12.39
CA LEU A 26 14.93 -35.22 -13.10
C LEU A 26 13.74 -35.00 -12.16
N ILE A 27 13.53 -35.90 -11.18
CA ILE A 27 12.47 -35.75 -10.17
C ILE A 27 12.73 -34.52 -9.27
N LEU A 28 13.97 -34.29 -8.86
CA LEU A 28 14.34 -33.12 -8.05
C LEU A 28 14.14 -31.81 -8.83
N LEU A 29 14.52 -31.78 -10.10
CA LEU A 29 14.28 -30.64 -10.98
C LEU A 29 12.79 -30.39 -11.18
N ALA A 30 11.99 -31.43 -11.47
CA ALA A 30 10.55 -31.29 -11.61
C ALA A 30 9.88 -30.72 -10.35
N ARG A 31 10.32 -31.15 -9.15
CA ARG A 31 9.85 -30.58 -7.88
C ARG A 31 10.23 -29.12 -7.71
N TYR A 32 11.48 -28.76 -8.05
CA TYR A 32 11.94 -27.38 -7.99
C TYR A 32 11.13 -26.47 -8.92
N PHE A 33 10.89 -26.90 -10.15
CA PHE A 33 10.07 -26.15 -11.11
C PHE A 33 8.60 -26.08 -10.69
N TYR A 34 8.02 -27.15 -10.14
CA TYR A 34 6.66 -27.13 -9.59
C TYR A 34 6.52 -26.12 -8.44
N SER A 35 7.52 -26.04 -7.55
CA SER A 35 7.56 -25.05 -6.47
C SER A 35 7.62 -23.61 -6.99
N LEU A 36 8.44 -23.36 -8.01
CA LEU A 36 8.54 -22.05 -8.67
C LEU A 36 7.25 -21.65 -9.38
N TYR A 37 6.60 -22.60 -10.06
CA TYR A 37 5.31 -22.38 -10.72
C TYR A 37 4.21 -22.07 -9.70
N SER A 38 4.12 -22.85 -8.62
CA SER A 38 3.16 -22.66 -7.54
C SER A 38 3.32 -21.31 -6.82
N LYS A 39 4.54 -20.76 -6.75
CA LYS A 39 4.79 -19.47 -6.07
C LYS A 39 4.23 -18.25 -6.80
N LYS A 40 3.95 -18.34 -8.11
CA LYS A 40 3.45 -17.21 -8.91
C LYS A 40 1.94 -16.94 -8.73
N ASP A 41 1.17 -17.98 -8.44
CA ASP A 41 -0.30 -17.89 -8.29
C ASP A 41 -0.76 -17.73 -6.83
N ASN A 42 0.19 -17.72 -5.89
CA ASN A 42 -0.05 -17.59 -4.45
C ASN A 42 0.37 -16.20 -3.92
N ILE A 43 -0.16 -15.12 -4.50
CA ILE A 43 -0.39 -13.92 -3.68
C ILE A 43 -1.54 -14.30 -2.74
N GLN A 44 -1.18 -15.00 -1.68
CA GLN A 44 -2.09 -15.35 -0.63
C GLN A 44 -2.40 -14.05 0.11
N TYR A 45 -3.51 -13.40 -0.25
CA TYR A 45 -4.10 -12.37 0.59
C TYR A 45 -4.38 -13.02 1.93
N SER A 46 -3.49 -12.78 2.88
CA SER A 46 -3.67 -13.14 4.29
C SER A 46 -4.91 -12.40 4.77
N HIS A 47 -6.08 -13.01 4.63
CA HIS A 47 -7.27 -12.60 5.33
C HIS A 47 -7.09 -13.07 6.78
N ASN A 48 -6.23 -12.37 7.52
CA ASN A 48 -6.21 -12.43 8.98
C ASN A 48 -7.53 -11.76 9.42
N THR A 49 -8.63 -12.49 9.35
CA THR A 49 -9.83 -12.16 10.13
C THR A 49 -9.55 -12.51 11.59
N SER A 50 -8.63 -11.78 12.23
CA SER A 50 -9.03 -11.32 13.56
C SER A 50 -10.24 -10.45 13.29
N ASP A 51 -11.38 -10.74 13.92
CA ASP A 51 -12.65 -10.04 13.76
C ASP A 51 -12.55 -8.60 14.31
N LYS A 52 -11.64 -7.83 13.73
CA LYS A 52 -11.29 -6.47 14.11
C LYS A 52 -11.99 -5.57 13.11
N ASN A 53 -13.03 -4.91 13.57
CA ASN A 53 -13.71 -3.87 12.80
C ASN A 53 -12.67 -2.82 12.36
N GLN A 54 -12.53 -2.66 11.05
CA GLN A 54 -11.69 -1.63 10.44
C GLN A 54 -12.52 -0.38 10.26
N THR A 55 -12.01 0.76 10.73
CA THR A 55 -12.70 2.04 10.62
C THR A 55 -12.11 2.85 9.47
N PHE A 56 -12.97 3.26 8.55
CA PHE A 56 -12.62 4.10 7.40
C PHE A 56 -13.22 5.48 7.57
N TYR A 57 -12.39 6.51 7.43
CA TYR A 57 -12.84 7.88 7.22
C TYR A 57 -12.69 8.22 5.75
N VAL A 58 -13.76 8.73 5.14
CA VAL A 58 -13.78 9.10 3.72
C VAL A 58 -14.21 10.56 3.61
N ALA A 59 -13.42 11.33 2.88
CA ALA A 59 -13.71 12.72 2.55
C ALA A 59 -13.44 12.95 1.06
N SER A 60 -14.02 14.01 0.50
CA SER A 60 -13.78 14.48 -0.86
C SER A 60 -13.96 15.99 -0.87
N ASP A 61 -13.50 16.65 -1.93
CA ASP A 61 -13.84 18.05 -2.21
C ASP A 61 -13.49 18.97 -1.05
N ILE A 62 -12.27 18.80 -0.52
CA ILE A 62 -11.74 19.66 0.54
C ILE A 62 -11.59 21.09 0.00
N HIS A 63 -11.20 21.25 -1.27
CA HIS A 63 -10.99 22.57 -1.89
C HIS A 63 -10.11 23.48 -1.01
N TYR A 64 -9.07 22.91 -0.42
CA TYR A 64 -8.22 23.63 0.53
C TYR A 64 -7.55 24.85 -0.13
N LEU A 65 -7.66 25.99 0.53
CA LEU A 65 -6.96 27.21 0.19
C LEU A 65 -6.08 27.60 1.37
N SER A 66 -4.76 27.69 1.15
CA SER A 66 -3.85 28.11 2.23
C SER A 66 -4.12 29.55 2.64
N GLU A 67 -4.15 29.80 3.96
CA GLU A 67 -4.23 31.15 4.55
C GLU A 67 -3.10 32.08 4.08
N LYS A 68 -1.98 31.53 3.58
CA LYS A 68 -0.88 32.31 3.00
C LYS A 68 -1.21 32.94 1.64
N LEU A 69 -2.26 32.48 0.98
CA LEU A 69 -2.66 32.93 -0.36
C LEU A 69 -3.79 33.95 -0.35
N THR A 70 -4.28 34.32 0.84
CA THR A 70 -5.33 35.31 0.99
C THR A 70 -4.97 36.28 2.10
N ASP A 71 -5.21 37.56 1.85
CA ASP A 71 -5.16 38.63 2.86
C ASP A 71 -6.55 38.90 3.46
N HIS A 72 -7.55 38.10 3.07
CA HIS A 72 -8.97 38.32 3.36
C HIS A 72 -9.48 39.70 2.94
N GLY A 73 -8.84 40.32 1.95
CA GLY A 73 -9.22 41.62 1.43
C GLY A 73 -10.41 41.58 0.48
N VAL A 74 -10.79 42.75 -0.03
CA VAL A 74 -11.97 42.95 -0.90
C VAL A 74 -11.97 42.04 -2.13
N ALA A 75 -10.79 41.73 -2.70
CA ALA A 75 -10.69 40.82 -3.84
C ALA A 75 -11.08 39.38 -3.45
N PHE A 76 -10.64 38.92 -2.28
CA PHE A 76 -11.00 37.61 -1.74
C PHE A 76 -12.48 37.55 -1.37
N GLU A 77 -13.00 38.58 -0.69
CA GLU A 77 -14.43 38.67 -0.35
C GLU A 77 -15.31 38.62 -1.61
N LYS A 78 -14.92 39.35 -2.65
CA LYS A 78 -15.62 39.30 -3.95
C LYS A 78 -15.54 37.90 -4.56
N TYR A 79 -14.36 37.28 -4.53
CA TYR A 79 -14.17 35.92 -5.04
C TYR A 79 -15.10 34.92 -4.36
N ILE A 80 -15.11 34.86 -3.02
CA ILE A 80 -15.95 33.90 -2.27
C ILE A 80 -17.45 34.23 -2.38
N SER A 81 -17.84 35.50 -2.42
CA SER A 81 -19.25 35.90 -2.57
C SER A 81 -19.82 35.60 -3.96
N SER A 82 -18.96 35.57 -4.98
CA SER A 82 -19.30 35.15 -6.34
C SER A 82 -19.15 33.66 -6.59
N GLY A 83 -18.63 32.92 -5.61
CA GLY A 83 -18.38 31.49 -5.70
C GLY A 83 -19.64 30.63 -5.60
N ASP A 84 -19.45 29.32 -5.66
CA ASP A 84 -20.49 28.29 -5.59
C ASP A 84 -20.87 27.89 -4.16
N GLY A 85 -20.66 28.79 -3.19
CA GLY A 85 -21.03 28.58 -1.78
C GLY A 85 -20.01 27.79 -0.95
N LYS A 86 -18.83 27.46 -1.50
CA LYS A 86 -17.72 26.89 -0.75
C LYS A 86 -17.31 27.79 0.42
N GLN A 87 -17.06 27.19 1.57
CA GLN A 87 -16.66 27.88 2.79
C GLN A 87 -15.15 28.19 2.80
N LEU A 88 -14.63 28.80 1.73
CA LEU A 88 -13.19 29.05 1.56
C LEU A 88 -12.61 30.00 2.61
N ASN A 89 -13.41 30.88 3.17
CA ASN A 89 -13.05 31.74 4.30
C ASN A 89 -12.88 30.98 5.63
N TYR A 90 -13.36 29.74 5.71
CA TYR A 90 -13.27 28.89 6.91
C TYR A 90 -12.61 27.54 6.63
N ILE A 91 -12.08 27.31 5.43
CA ILE A 91 -11.69 25.96 5.03
C ILE A 91 -10.52 25.42 5.87
N ASP A 92 -9.60 26.29 6.30
CA ASP A 92 -8.53 25.89 7.23
C ASP A 92 -9.10 25.43 8.58
N ASN A 93 -10.06 26.16 9.12
CA ASN A 93 -10.72 25.81 10.39
C ASN A 93 -11.51 24.50 10.27
N ILE A 94 -12.25 24.32 9.17
CA ILE A 94 -13.02 23.10 8.88
C ILE A 94 -12.08 21.90 8.78
N LEU A 95 -10.98 22.04 8.02
CA LEU A 95 -9.99 20.97 7.88
C LEU A 95 -9.29 20.67 9.22
N ASN A 96 -8.93 21.68 10.01
CA ASN A 96 -8.31 21.48 11.32
C ASN A 96 -9.26 20.78 12.31
N ALA A 97 -10.56 21.07 12.27
CA ALA A 97 -11.57 20.37 13.06
C ALA A 97 -11.67 18.89 12.63
N PHE A 98 -11.72 18.63 11.32
CA PHE A 98 -11.71 17.28 10.77
C PHE A 98 -10.44 16.49 11.18
N ILE A 99 -9.27 17.12 11.12
CA ILE A 99 -8.00 16.54 11.59
C ILE A 99 -8.05 16.23 13.08
N THR A 100 -8.68 17.08 13.88
CA THR A 100 -8.85 16.86 15.33
C THR A 100 -9.70 15.61 15.59
N ASP A 101 -10.78 15.43 14.85
CA ASP A 101 -11.63 14.24 14.94
C ASP A 101 -10.87 12.97 14.52
N ILE A 102 -10.09 13.03 13.44
CA ILE A 102 -9.23 11.92 13.02
C ILE A 102 -8.23 11.54 14.12
N LYS A 103 -7.58 12.52 14.75
CA LYS A 103 -6.62 12.25 15.84
C LYS A 103 -7.28 11.64 17.08
N LYS A 104 -8.55 11.99 17.34
CA LYS A 104 -9.33 11.46 18.47
C LYS A 104 -9.82 10.04 18.21
N VAL A 105 -10.42 9.80 17.05
CA VAL A 105 -11.04 8.51 16.70
C VAL A 105 -10.00 7.50 16.21
N LYS A 106 -8.93 7.97 15.58
CA LYS A 106 -7.84 7.16 15.02
C LYS A 106 -8.36 6.06 14.08
N PRO A 107 -9.01 6.43 12.96
CA PRO A 107 -9.45 5.45 11.97
C PRO A 107 -8.25 4.67 11.43
N ASP A 108 -8.46 3.40 11.06
CA ASP A 108 -7.43 2.58 10.44
C ASP A 108 -7.05 3.12 9.05
N PHE A 109 -8.02 3.73 8.35
CA PHE A 109 -7.82 4.30 7.02
C PHE A 109 -8.46 5.68 6.89
N LEU A 110 -7.74 6.60 6.24
CA LEU A 110 -8.27 7.88 5.75
C LEU A 110 -8.16 7.89 4.23
N ILE A 111 -9.29 8.14 3.55
CA ILE A 111 -9.36 8.25 2.09
C ILE A 111 -9.85 9.65 1.76
N ILE A 112 -9.11 10.35 0.88
CA ILE A 112 -9.51 11.64 0.31
C ILE A 112 -9.57 11.48 -1.20
N SER A 113 -10.79 11.50 -1.77
CA SER A 113 -11.04 10.97 -3.11
C SER A 113 -11.03 11.97 -4.26
N GLY A 114 -10.65 13.23 -4.04
CA GLY A 114 -10.64 14.24 -5.09
C GLY A 114 -10.60 15.66 -4.55
N ASP A 115 -10.41 16.62 -5.45
CA ASP A 115 -10.51 18.07 -5.21
C ASP A 115 -9.89 18.52 -3.88
N LEU A 116 -8.59 18.23 -3.76
CA LEU A 116 -7.82 18.48 -2.55
C LEU A 116 -7.66 19.98 -2.25
N THR A 117 -7.44 20.77 -3.29
CA THR A 117 -7.16 22.21 -3.22
C THR A 117 -8.16 22.98 -4.07
N ASN A 118 -8.34 24.26 -3.78
CA ASN A 118 -9.36 25.09 -4.41
C ASN A 118 -9.19 25.18 -5.94
N ASN A 119 -7.99 25.54 -6.44
CA ASN A 119 -7.68 25.54 -7.88
C ASN A 119 -6.27 24.99 -8.20
N GLY A 120 -5.74 24.08 -7.39
CA GLY A 120 -4.42 23.50 -7.65
C GLY A 120 -3.24 24.40 -7.28
N GLU A 121 -3.42 25.33 -6.33
CA GLU A 121 -2.34 26.21 -5.92
C GLU A 121 -1.21 25.41 -5.24
N LYS A 122 0.04 25.68 -5.66
CA LYS A 122 1.21 24.98 -5.11
C LYS A 122 1.28 25.11 -3.58
N GLU A 123 1.07 26.31 -3.04
CA GLU A 123 1.14 26.54 -1.59
C GLU A 123 0.03 25.79 -0.85
N SER A 124 -1.21 25.76 -1.38
CA SER A 124 -2.30 24.95 -0.83
C SER A 124 -1.93 23.46 -0.78
N HIS A 125 -1.29 22.92 -1.82
CA HIS A 125 -0.83 21.54 -1.82
C HIS A 125 0.26 21.26 -0.78
N LEU A 126 1.24 22.16 -0.64
CA LEU A 126 2.33 22.01 0.34
C LEU A 126 1.79 22.03 1.76
N ASP A 127 0.92 22.99 2.04
CA ASP A 127 0.33 23.19 3.37
C ASP A 127 -0.63 22.05 3.73
N LEU A 128 -1.47 21.59 2.79
CA LEU A 128 -2.28 20.38 2.97
C LEU A 128 -1.42 19.13 3.21
N ALA A 129 -0.31 18.96 2.48
CA ALA A 129 0.59 17.83 2.65
C ALA A 129 1.23 17.83 4.06
N ASP A 130 1.59 18.99 4.61
CA ASP A 130 2.12 19.10 5.97
C ASP A 130 1.07 18.75 7.03
N LYS A 131 -0.19 19.16 6.83
CA LYS A 131 -1.32 18.75 7.67
C LYS A 131 -1.53 17.23 7.63
N LEU A 132 -1.56 16.61 6.46
CA LEU A 132 -1.70 15.15 6.30
C LEU A 132 -0.52 14.39 6.91
N LYS A 133 0.71 14.89 6.76
CA LYS A 133 1.90 14.32 7.39
C LYS A 133 1.82 14.34 8.92
N THR A 134 1.17 15.36 9.48
CA THR A 134 0.92 15.44 10.92
C THR A 134 -0.07 14.37 11.38
N ILE A 135 -1.11 14.09 10.59
CA ILE A 135 -2.05 12.99 10.83
C ILE A 135 -1.29 11.66 10.84
N GLU A 136 -0.52 11.37 9.78
CA GLU A 136 0.21 10.11 9.67
C GLU A 136 1.16 9.87 10.85
N LYS A 137 1.92 10.88 11.27
CA LYS A 137 2.82 10.77 12.43
C LYS A 137 2.07 10.47 13.73
N THR A 138 0.95 11.16 13.95
CA THR A 138 0.16 11.01 15.18
C THR A 138 -0.44 9.61 15.28
N VAL A 139 -0.93 9.06 14.17
CA VAL A 139 -1.52 7.71 14.14
C VAL A 139 -0.44 6.64 14.29
N ARG A 140 0.70 6.76 13.59
CA ARG A 140 1.81 5.78 13.65
C ARG A 140 2.46 5.67 15.03
N GLN A 141 2.53 6.74 15.82
CA GLN A 141 3.14 6.71 17.15
C GLN A 141 2.28 6.01 18.21
N SER A 142 1.04 5.63 17.87
CA SER A 142 0.14 4.90 18.77
C SER A 142 -0.03 3.41 18.45
N LEU A 143 0.78 2.89 17.55
CA LEU A 143 0.94 1.47 17.23
C LEU A 143 2.30 0.99 17.77
#